data_AF-A0A1F9NQZ9-F1
#
_entry.id   AF-A0A1F9NQZ9-F1
#
_cell.length_a   1.000
_cell.length_b   1.000
_cell.length_c   1.000
_cell.angle_alpha   90.00
_cell.angle_beta   90.00
_cell.angle_gamma   90.00
#
_symmetry.space_group_name_H-M   'P 1'
#
loop_
_entity.id
_entity.type
_entity.pdbx_description
1 polymer ?
#
loop_
_entity_poly.entity_id
_entity_poly.type
_entity_poly.pdbx_seq_one_letter_code
_entity_poly.pdbx_strand_id
1 'polypeptide(L)'
;MAGKYTLIWRFRVRPDCLADFLACYGPDGDWVRLFRRSPGFCETLLLKDLTVPDWYLTIDRWRSEAAYGEFRREFALEYAQLDRQCEGLTLAEEFLGAFCEENRGAELPETC
;
A
#
# COMPACT_ATOMS: atom_id res chain seq x y z
N MET A 1 3.66 14.76 18.22
CA MET A 1 3.61 13.35 17.76
C MET A 1 3.98 13.35 16.29
N ALA A 2 4.90 12.49 15.85
CA ALA A 2 5.25 12.39 14.43
C ALA A 2 4.14 11.68 13.66
N GLY A 3 3.86 12.11 12.43
CA GLY A 3 2.94 11.43 11.52
C GLY A 3 3.38 10.01 11.19
N LYS A 4 2.43 9.18 10.74
CA LYS A 4 2.78 7.90 10.11
C LYS A 4 3.57 8.17 8.82
N TYR A 5 4.51 7.29 8.51
CA TYR A 5 5.22 7.27 7.23
C TYR A 5 4.36 6.50 6.23
N THR A 6 4.01 7.14 5.13
CA THR A 6 2.99 6.67 4.19
C THR A 6 3.56 6.60 2.79
N LEU A 7 3.46 5.42 2.18
CA LEU A 7 3.85 5.18 0.80
C LEU A 7 2.58 5.12 -0.06
N ILE A 8 2.62 5.76 -1.21
CA ILE A 8 1.49 5.77 -2.13
C ILE A 8 1.93 5.22 -3.48
N TRP A 9 1.20 4.20 -3.94
CA TRP A 9 1.37 3.60 -5.25
C TRP A 9 0.07 3.66 -6.03
N ARG A 10 0.17 3.85 -7.34
CA ARG A 10 -0.96 3.86 -8.26
C ARG A 10 -0.77 2.79 -9.32
N PHE A 11 -1.82 2.04 -9.59
CA PHE A 11 -1.78 0.89 -10.49
C PHE A 11 -2.89 1.01 -11.53
N ARG A 12 -2.54 0.82 -12.80
CA ARG A 12 -3.52 0.56 -13.85
C ARG A 12 -3.62 -0.94 -14.03
N VAL A 13 -4.71 -1.54 -13.57
CA VAL A 13 -4.86 -3.00 -13.52
C VAL A 13 -5.24 -3.54 -14.90
N ARG A 14 -4.69 -4.69 -15.28
CA ARG A 14 -5.15 -5.39 -16.48
C ARG A 14 -6.57 -5.91 -16.21
N PRO A 15 -7.56 -5.65 -17.09
CA PRO A 15 -8.94 -6.07 -16.85
C PRO A 15 -9.10 -7.56 -16.51
N ASP A 16 -8.34 -8.42 -17.20
CA ASP A 16 -8.38 -9.88 -17.02
C ASP A 16 -7.67 -10.37 -15.74
N CYS A 17 -6.91 -9.50 -15.07
CA CYS A 17 -6.15 -9.82 -13.86
C CYS A 17 -6.75 -9.17 -12.60
N LEU A 18 -7.95 -8.58 -12.68
CA LEU A 18 -8.52 -7.85 -11.55
C LEU A 18 -8.67 -8.72 -10.29
N ALA A 19 -9.11 -9.97 -10.43
CA ALA A 19 -9.26 -10.87 -9.30
C ALA A 19 -7.92 -11.16 -8.60
N ASP A 20 -6.88 -11.47 -9.38
CA ASP A 20 -5.53 -11.73 -8.88
C ASP A 20 -4.92 -10.47 -8.25
N PHE A 21 -5.12 -9.31 -8.88
CA PHE A 21 -4.70 -8.02 -8.31
C PHE A 21 -5.35 -7.78 -6.94
N LEU A 22 -6.66 -8.00 -6.80
CA LEU A 22 -7.34 -7.85 -5.51
C LEU A 22 -6.88 -8.90 -4.48
N ALA A 23 -6.49 -10.10 -4.92
CA ALA A 23 -5.92 -11.13 -4.05
C ALA A 23 -4.51 -10.76 -3.55
N CYS A 24 -3.73 -10.01 -4.32
CA CYS A 24 -2.40 -9.56 -3.89
C CYS A 24 -2.43 -8.25 -3.09
N TYR A 25 -3.19 -7.25 -3.56
CA TYR A 25 -3.17 -5.86 -3.05
C TYR A 25 -4.37 -5.50 -2.16
N GLY A 26 -5.38 -6.38 -2.05
CA GLY A 26 -6.53 -6.17 -1.19
C GLY A 26 -6.18 -6.12 0.31
N PRO A 27 -7.15 -5.76 1.18
CA PRO A 27 -6.93 -5.61 2.63
C PRO A 27 -6.51 -6.90 3.36
N ASP A 28 -6.75 -8.07 2.74
CA ASP A 28 -6.26 -9.37 3.18
C ASP A 28 -5.39 -10.05 2.12
N GLY A 29 -4.82 -9.25 1.21
CA GLY A 29 -3.97 -9.74 0.16
C GLY A 29 -2.57 -10.11 0.63
N ASP A 30 -1.83 -10.76 -0.25
CA ASP A 30 -0.49 -11.27 0.03
C ASP A 30 0.48 -10.17 0.50
N TRP A 31 0.39 -8.96 -0.06
CA TRP A 31 1.18 -7.81 0.40
C TRP A 31 0.90 -7.46 1.84
N VAL A 32 -0.38 -7.37 2.20
CA VAL A 32 -0.80 -7.03 3.56
C VAL A 32 -0.40 -8.13 4.54
N ARG A 33 -0.51 -9.41 4.15
CA ARG A 33 -0.03 -10.53 4.98
C ARG A 33 1.47 -10.46 5.25
N LEU A 34 2.27 -10.09 4.25
CA LEU A 34 3.70 -9.89 4.42
C LEU A 34 3.98 -8.68 5.35
N PHE A 35 3.34 -7.53 5.11
CA PHE A 35 3.54 -6.32 5.91
C PHE A 35 3.15 -6.50 7.38
N ARG A 36 2.06 -7.23 7.66
CA ARG A 36 1.61 -7.58 9.03
C ARG A 36 2.64 -8.34 9.86
N ARG A 37 3.69 -8.91 9.25
CA ARG A 37 4.78 -9.57 9.97
C ARG A 37 5.71 -8.57 10.67
N SER A 38 5.71 -7.29 10.27
CA SER A 38 6.49 -6.25 10.94
C SER A 38 5.68 -5.55 12.03
N PRO A 39 6.23 -5.36 13.25
CA PRO A 39 5.58 -4.53 14.28
C PRO A 39 5.49 -3.04 13.88
N GLY A 40 6.25 -2.64 12.85
CA GLY A 40 6.27 -1.30 12.28
C GLY A 40 5.12 -1.00 11.32
N PHE A 41 4.42 -2.01 10.82
CA PHE A 41 3.30 -1.85 9.91
C PHE A 41 2.05 -1.37 10.66
N CYS A 42 1.31 -0.43 10.07
CA CYS A 42 0.04 0.04 10.62
C CYS A 42 -1.15 -0.53 9.83
N GLU A 43 -1.20 -0.27 8.52
CA GLU A 43 -2.32 -0.64 7.67
C GLU A 43 -1.96 -0.43 6.19
N THR A 44 -2.72 -1.09 5.32
CA THR A 44 -2.76 -0.81 3.88
C THR A 44 -4.21 -0.51 3.52
N LEU A 45 -4.43 0.59 2.80
CA LEU A 45 -5.71 0.87 2.16
C LEU A 45 -5.59 0.61 0.67
N LEU A 46 -6.58 -0.07 0.09
CA LEU A 46 -6.74 -0.18 -1.35
C LEU A 46 -7.94 0.68 -1.77
N LEU A 47 -7.70 1.66 -2.63
CA LEU A 47 -8.69 2.59 -3.15
C LEU A 47 -8.89 2.34 -4.64
N LYS A 48 -10.15 2.32 -5.09
CA LYS A 48 -10.49 2.33 -6.51
C LYS A 48 -10.70 3.77 -6.98
N ASP A 49 -10.08 4.15 -8.09
CA ASP A 49 -10.33 5.43 -8.74
C ASP A 49 -11.74 5.42 -9.36
N LEU A 50 -12.60 6.36 -8.94
CA LEU A 50 -13.97 6.48 -9.44
C LEU A 50 -14.04 7.36 -10.71
N THR A 51 -12.97 8.07 -11.05
CA THR A 51 -12.91 9.00 -12.18
C THR A 51 -12.21 8.37 -13.39
N VAL A 52 -11.21 7.53 -13.16
CA VAL A 52 -10.49 6.81 -14.21
C VAL A 52 -10.69 5.30 -14.00
N PRO A 53 -11.53 4.64 -14.83
CA PRO A 53 -11.70 3.19 -14.77
C PRO A 53 -10.37 2.44 -14.83
N ASP A 54 -10.31 1.30 -14.14
CA ASP A 54 -9.15 0.39 -14.04
C ASP A 54 -7.96 0.89 -13.21
N TRP A 55 -8.04 2.10 -12.64
CA TRP A 55 -7.01 2.59 -11.73
C TRP A 55 -7.33 2.31 -10.27
N TYR A 56 -6.30 1.91 -9.55
CA TYR A 56 -6.32 1.65 -8.11
C TYR A 56 -5.12 2.32 -7.46
N LEU A 57 -5.22 2.55 -6.16
CA LEU A 57 -4.18 3.18 -5.37
C LEU A 57 -4.02 2.43 -4.05
N THR A 58 -2.79 2.15 -3.65
CA THR A 58 -2.49 1.69 -2.29
C THR A 58 -1.94 2.83 -1.45
N ILE A 59 -2.32 2.83 -0.17
CA ILE A 59 -1.74 3.67 0.87
C ILE A 59 -1.19 2.74 1.94
N ASP A 60 0.12 2.59 2.00
CA ASP A 60 0.80 1.73 2.97
C ASP A 60 1.36 2.59 4.09
N ARG A 61 0.82 2.42 5.29
CA ARG A 61 1.16 3.21 6.46
C ARG A 61 2.06 2.44 7.42
N TRP A 62 3.10 3.12 7.86
CA TRP A 62 4.12 2.62 8.76
C TRP A 62 4.31 3.58 9.93
N ARG A 63 4.75 3.04 11.07
CA ARG A 63 5.03 3.86 12.26
C ARG A 63 6.10 4.91 12.01
N SER A 64 7.08 4.62 11.15
CA SER A 64 8.15 5.52 10.75
C SER A 64 8.84 5.00 9.49
N GLU A 65 9.61 5.87 8.84
CA GLU A 65 10.48 5.50 7.71
C GLU A 65 11.49 4.41 8.12
N ALA A 66 12.08 4.54 9.31
CA ALA A 66 13.03 3.55 9.84
C ALA A 66 12.39 2.17 9.98
N ALA A 67 11.15 2.09 10.47
CA ALA A 67 10.44 0.83 10.63
C ALA A 67 10.13 0.16 9.27
N TYR A 68 9.82 0.96 8.24
CA TYR A 68 9.69 0.45 6.87
C TYR A 68 11.05 -0.03 6.33
N GLY A 69 12.12 0.73 6.56
CA GLY A 69 13.48 0.34 6.14
C GLY A 69 13.96 -0.96 6.80
N GLU A 70 13.67 -1.16 8.08
CA GLU A 70 13.95 -2.42 8.79
C GLU A 70 13.19 -3.59 8.17
N PHE A 71 11.87 -3.43 7.95
CA PHE A 71 11.05 -4.42 7.27
C PHE A 71 11.61 -4.77 5.88
N ARG A 72 11.98 -3.77 5.07
CA ARG A 72 12.52 -3.99 3.72
C ARG A 72 13.83 -4.77 3.72
N ARG A 73 14.65 -4.64 4.76
CA ARG A 73 15.88 -5.43 4.90
C ARG A 73 15.60 -6.84 5.40
N GLU A 74 14.72 -6.98 6.40
CA GLU A 74 14.42 -8.27 7.02
C GLU A 74 13.70 -9.22 6.07
N PHE A 75 12.73 -8.73 5.31
CA PHE A 75 11.90 -9.53 4.40
C PHE A 75 12.28 -9.33 2.92
N ALA A 76 13.53 -8.98 2.63
CA ALA A 76 13.98 -8.64 1.28
C ALA A 76 13.70 -9.75 0.25
N LEU A 77 13.86 -11.01 0.65
CA LEU A 77 13.63 -12.17 -0.23
C LEU A 77 12.14 -12.37 -0.51
N GLU A 78 11.29 -12.40 0.53
CA GLU A 78 9.85 -12.55 0.36
C GLU A 78 9.24 -11.35 -0.38
N TYR A 79 9.73 -10.14 -0.10
CA TYR A 79 9.31 -8.93 -0.82
C TYR A 79 9.59 -9.08 -2.32
N ALA A 80 10.83 -9.44 -2.68
CA ALA A 80 11.20 -9.62 -4.09
C ALA A 80 10.48 -10.78 -4.78
N GLN A 81 10.13 -11.83 -4.03
CA GLN A 81 9.32 -12.93 -4.56
C GLN A 81 7.89 -12.49 -4.84
N LEU A 82 7.28 -11.77 -3.90
CA LEU A 82 5.91 -11.29 -4.04
C LEU A 82 5.78 -10.24 -5.14
N ASP A 83 6.78 -9.37 -5.27
CA ASP A 83 6.91 -8.42 -6.38
C ASP A 83 6.88 -9.14 -7.74
N ARG A 84 7.69 -10.19 -7.90
CA ARG A 84 7.68 -11.05 -9.10
C ARG A 84 6.35 -11.76 -9.35
N GLN A 85 5.63 -12.15 -8.29
CA GLN A 85 4.31 -12.77 -8.43
C GLN A 85 3.27 -11.77 -8.94
N CYS A 86 3.47 -10.49 -8.65
CA CYS A 86 2.59 -9.41 -9.10
C CYS A 86 2.98 -8.86 -10.48
N GLU A 87 4.12 -9.28 -11.05
CA GLU A 87 4.54 -8.89 -12.39
C GLU A 87 3.47 -9.26 -13.42
N GLY A 88 3.09 -8.29 -14.26
CA GLY A 88 2.13 -8.50 -15.34
C GLY A 88 0.66 -8.37 -14.96
N LEU A 89 0.32 -8.25 -13.66
CA LEU A 89 -1.04 -7.94 -13.20
C LEU A 89 -1.49 -6.52 -13.59
N THR A 90 -0.53 -5.62 -13.80
CA THR A 90 -0.76 -4.20 -14.11
C THR A 90 -0.24 -3.85 -15.50
N LEU A 91 -0.91 -2.87 -16.13
CA LEU A 91 -0.48 -2.21 -17.36
C LEU A 91 0.47 -1.04 -17.06
N ALA A 92 0.33 -0.44 -15.88
CA ALA A 92 1.18 0.62 -15.38
C ALA A 92 1.22 0.57 -13.85
N GLU A 93 2.37 0.94 -13.29
CA GLU A 93 2.60 1.06 -11.86
C GLU A 93 3.43 2.33 -11.62
N GLU A 94 2.96 3.17 -10.70
CA GLU A 94 3.53 4.48 -10.42
C GLU A 94 3.70 4.65 -8.91
N PHE A 95 4.95 4.82 -8.47
CA PHE A 95 5.22 5.29 -7.11
C PHE A 95 4.95 6.80 -7.05
N LEU A 96 3.90 7.19 -6.33
CA LEU A 96 3.51 8.60 -6.20
C LEU A 96 4.31 9.33 -5.12
N GLY A 97 4.92 8.59 -4.19
CA GLY A 97 5.86 9.14 -3.23
C GLY A 97 5.74 8.57 -1.83
N ALA A 98 6.67 9.04 -0.98
CA ALA A 98 6.67 8.81 0.45
C ALA A 98 6.31 10.12 1.17
N PHE A 99 5.43 10.03 2.15
CA PHE A 99 4.85 11.17 2.85
C PHE A 99 4.86 10.95 4.36
N CYS A 100 4.88 12.03 5.13
CA CYS A 100 4.59 12.00 6.56
C CYS A 100 3.21 12.61 6.78
N GLU A 101 2.33 11.90 7.49
CA GLU A 101 0.99 12.41 7.79
C GLU A 101 1.06 13.63 8.71
N GLU A 102 0.53 14.77 8.27
CA GLU A 102 0.45 15.97 9.11
C GLU A 102 -0.75 15.85 10.07
N ASN A 103 -0.54 15.24 11.23
CA ASN A 103 -1.56 15.14 12.27
C ASN A 103 -1.57 16.40 13.14
N ARG A 104 -1.91 17.55 12.56
CA ARG A 104 -2.40 18.68 13.36
C ARG A 104 -3.81 18.35 13.80
N GLY A 105 -4.01 18.19 15.12
CA GLY A 105 -5.29 17.79 15.70
C GLY A 105 -6.44 18.63 15.13
N ALA A 106 -7.21 18.02 14.22
CA ALA A 106 -8.49 18.54 13.79
C ALA A 106 -9.54 17.74 14.57
N GLU A 107 -9.98 18.30 15.69
CA GLU A 107 -11.37 18.11 16.09
C GLU A 107 -12.23 18.65 14.94
N LEU A 108 -12.81 17.76 14.14
CA LEU A 108 -13.96 18.08 13.32
C LEU A 108 -15.03 17.02 13.58
N PRO A 109 -16.28 17.45 13.82
CA PRO A 109 -17.35 16.58 14.29
C PRO A 109 -17.73 15.56 13.21
N GLU A 110 -18.15 14.39 13.68
CA GLU A 110 -18.70 13.32 12.87
C GLU A 110 -19.88 13.84 12.04
N THR A 111 -19.74 13.78 10.72
CA THR A 111 -20.89 13.64 9.83
C THR A 111 -20.53 12.74 8.65
N CYS A 112 -21.20 11.59 8.59
CA CYS A 112 -21.98 11.21 7.42
C CYS A 112 -23.38 10.81 7.91
#